data_AF-A0A347VT36-F1
#
_entry.id   AF-A0A347VT36-F1
#
_cell.length_a   1.000
_cell.length_b   1.000
_cell.length_c   1.000
_cell.angle_alpha   90.00
_cell.angle_beta   90.00
_cell.angle_gamma   90.00
#
_symmetry.space_group_name_H-M   'P 1'
#
loop_
_entity.id
_entity.type
_entity.pdbx_description
1 polymer ?
#
loop_
_entity_poly.entity_id
_entity_poly.type
_entity_poly.pdbx_seq_one_letter_code
_entity_poly.pdbx_strand_id
1 'polypeptide(L)'
;MSRELSRDKANHDKLLNLREHKEIYLAINTNINCVENWCPKYDDYVLPNKTGIYLGKIIFQKNTVGNLAPLYIPSSLENLGNEVSKLTTLWLNEKNDKYIGKRKVDYKIVEIYNGNIKSIDLVEIKEPFTPNHIPIFCERTKKNIVLTKEQIVSYFKYLHNLNANLIKNYIDSINEYGGIKGYYLNDIIRQEAADKKLIKYEKTITYSTQDPDQRRLEQEQFWENYKQESIITLDYMKTQNIDNNIPFFSELFYAYLVWSLKDFLVTYYQGVLVDRNNLLFNIAAYKGYNIDDFFNKDIEFDRMLYTDCYRFVYRPTDFFNIVPTHYFVSGEKGNWFGNQPSFYSLNQFVKDPFGNYDMDYNQPTFSPSPLGNYYFELKENKNTFVEFYPRIYPSKANPPQGWSKEMMDKLDLRPE
;
A
#
# COMPACT_ATOMS: atom_id res chain seq x y z
N MET A 1 -14.76 39.58 -11.62
CA MET A 1 -13.34 39.79 -11.22
C MET A 1 -13.08 39.75 -9.71
N SER A 2 -13.37 40.76 -8.87
CA SER A 2 -12.99 40.70 -7.43
C SER A 2 -13.77 39.67 -6.60
N ARG A 3 -15.06 39.43 -6.91
CA ARG A 3 -15.90 38.45 -6.22
C ARG A 3 -15.58 36.99 -6.58
N GLU A 4 -15.12 36.72 -7.80
CA GLU A 4 -14.70 35.37 -8.22
C GLU A 4 -13.35 35.02 -7.60
N LEU A 5 -12.36 35.93 -7.67
CA LEU A 5 -11.08 35.76 -6.98
C LEU A 5 -11.23 35.57 -5.45
N SER A 6 -12.18 36.28 -4.82
CA SER A 6 -12.46 36.08 -3.39
C SER A 6 -13.14 34.74 -3.09
N ARG A 7 -13.94 34.21 -4.03
CA ARG A 7 -14.64 32.93 -3.89
C ARG A 7 -13.69 31.76 -4.12
N ASP A 8 -12.78 31.89 -5.07
CA ASP A 8 -11.72 30.90 -5.34
C ASP A 8 -10.75 30.81 -4.17
N LYS A 9 -10.35 31.96 -3.59
CA LYS A 9 -9.56 31.98 -2.35
C LYS A 9 -10.30 31.33 -1.17
N ALA A 10 -11.57 31.65 -0.96
CA ALA A 10 -12.34 31.07 0.14
C ALA A 10 -12.51 29.54 0.00
N ASN A 11 -12.71 29.05 -1.23
CA ASN A 11 -12.78 27.61 -1.51
C ASN A 11 -11.43 26.92 -1.29
N HIS A 12 -10.34 27.56 -1.73
CA HIS A 12 -8.97 27.11 -1.52
C HIS A 12 -8.64 26.99 -0.02
N ASP A 13 -8.87 28.07 0.74
CA ASP A 13 -8.65 28.12 2.18
C ASP A 13 -9.50 27.05 2.91
N LYS A 14 -10.75 26.85 2.48
CA LYS A 14 -11.61 25.77 3.01
C LYS A 14 -11.01 24.38 2.77
N LEU A 15 -10.50 24.09 1.57
CA LEU A 15 -9.88 22.80 1.24
C LEU A 15 -8.61 22.56 2.06
N LEU A 16 -7.80 23.60 2.28
CA LEU A 16 -6.61 23.52 3.13
C LEU A 16 -6.96 23.30 4.61
N ASN A 17 -7.97 24.00 5.13
CA ASN A 17 -8.39 23.89 6.53
C ASN A 17 -8.97 22.50 6.88
N LEU A 18 -9.54 21.78 5.91
CA LEU A 18 -10.01 20.40 6.11
C LEU A 18 -8.88 19.41 6.49
N ARG A 19 -7.61 19.81 6.37
CA ARG A 19 -6.45 18.98 6.71
C ARG A 19 -5.98 19.13 8.16
N GLU A 20 -6.30 20.25 8.82
CA GLU A 20 -5.76 20.60 10.15
C GLU A 20 -6.16 19.59 11.24
N HIS A 21 -7.30 18.91 11.06
CA HIS A 21 -7.81 17.90 11.99
C HIS A 21 -7.61 16.47 11.48
N LYS A 22 -6.83 16.26 10.42
CA LYS A 22 -6.59 14.93 9.86
C LYS A 22 -5.33 14.32 10.41
N GLU A 23 -5.50 13.19 11.10
CA GLU A 23 -4.39 12.32 11.44
C GLU A 23 -4.23 11.24 10.35
N ILE A 24 -2.99 10.92 9.98
CA ILE A 24 -2.67 9.79 9.09
C ILE A 24 -1.96 8.73 9.91
N TYR A 25 -2.51 7.53 9.99
CA TYR A 25 -1.95 6.45 10.80
C TYR A 25 -1.18 5.46 9.94
N LEU A 26 -0.04 5.00 10.46
CA LEU A 26 0.94 4.22 9.72
C LEU A 26 1.22 2.91 10.44
N ALA A 27 1.21 1.79 9.73
CA ALA A 27 1.65 0.50 10.25
C ALA A 27 2.32 -0.34 9.16
N ILE A 28 2.98 -1.41 9.59
CA ILE A 28 3.58 -2.40 8.71
C ILE A 28 3.19 -3.82 9.12
N ASN A 29 2.72 -4.55 8.13
CA ASN A 29 2.20 -5.90 8.24
C ASN A 29 3.28 -6.95 7.98
N THR A 30 3.18 -8.12 8.62
CA THR A 30 4.14 -9.22 8.46
C THR A 30 3.42 -10.53 8.13
N ASN A 31 4.16 -11.54 7.68
CA ASN A 31 3.60 -12.89 7.46
C ASN A 31 3.64 -13.78 8.72
N ILE A 32 3.96 -13.22 9.89
CA ILE A 32 3.96 -13.91 11.18
C ILE A 32 2.50 -14.17 11.60
N ASN A 33 2.16 -15.39 11.98
CA ASN A 33 0.82 -15.73 12.47
C ASN A 33 0.67 -15.36 13.95
N CYS A 34 -0.52 -14.91 14.34
CA CYS A 34 -0.90 -14.64 15.74
C CYS A 34 -2.13 -15.41 16.23
N VAL A 35 -2.52 -16.48 15.55
CA VAL A 35 -3.59 -17.38 16.00
C VAL A 35 -3.08 -18.81 16.00
N GLU A 36 -3.66 -19.71 16.79
CA GLU A 36 -3.18 -21.09 16.86
C GLU A 36 -3.33 -21.83 15.53
N ASN A 37 -4.51 -21.74 14.91
CA ASN A 37 -4.85 -22.34 13.61
C ASN A 37 -5.74 -21.36 12.85
N TRP A 38 -5.64 -21.33 11.52
CA TRP A 38 -6.34 -20.34 10.69
C TRP A 38 -7.02 -20.89 9.44
N CYS A 39 -7.23 -22.21 9.34
CA CYS A 39 -7.75 -22.80 8.10
C CYS A 39 -9.01 -22.11 7.59
N PRO A 40 -8.99 -21.60 6.34
CA PRO A 40 -10.14 -20.95 5.74
C PRO A 40 -11.29 -21.96 5.68
N LYS A 41 -12.47 -21.53 6.11
CA LYS A 41 -13.71 -22.26 5.85
C LYS A 41 -14.42 -21.44 4.78
N TYR A 42 -14.74 -22.02 3.62
CA TYR A 42 -15.36 -21.30 2.49
C TYR A 42 -14.45 -20.22 1.86
N ASP A 43 -15.02 -19.24 1.14
CA ASP A 43 -14.36 -18.08 0.49
C ASP A 43 -13.69 -17.10 1.49
N ASP A 44 -13.33 -17.57 2.69
CA ASP A 44 -12.77 -16.74 3.76
C ASP A 44 -11.30 -16.38 3.49
N TYR A 45 -11.01 -15.11 3.74
CA TYR A 45 -9.73 -14.47 3.51
C TYR A 45 -8.64 -14.96 4.47
N VAL A 46 -7.45 -15.27 3.94
CA VAL A 46 -6.27 -15.78 4.69
C VAL A 46 -5.61 -14.72 5.60
N LEU A 47 -5.88 -13.44 5.35
CA LEU A 47 -5.16 -12.30 5.94
C LEU A 47 -5.43 -11.93 7.42
N PRO A 48 -6.58 -12.22 8.08
CA PRO A 48 -6.84 -11.71 9.43
C PRO A 48 -5.86 -12.25 10.48
N ASN A 49 -5.22 -13.39 10.21
CA ASN A 49 -4.48 -14.16 11.21
C ASN A 49 -3.01 -13.75 11.38
N LYS A 50 -2.64 -12.60 10.83
CA LYS A 50 -1.26 -12.12 10.72
C LYS A 50 -0.97 -10.98 11.70
N THR A 51 0.31 -10.78 12.00
CA THR A 51 0.77 -9.72 12.91
C THR A 51 1.36 -8.54 12.14
N GLY A 52 1.01 -7.33 12.54
CA GLY A 52 1.64 -6.10 12.10
C GLY A 52 2.04 -5.23 13.31
N ILE A 53 2.90 -4.25 13.07
CA ILE A 53 3.32 -3.26 14.06
C ILE A 53 2.94 -1.85 13.62
N TYR A 54 2.37 -1.09 14.54
CA TYR A 54 2.05 0.31 14.39
C TYR A 54 3.33 1.16 14.40
N LEU A 55 3.48 2.00 13.40
CA LEU A 55 4.66 2.84 13.20
C LEU A 55 4.49 4.22 13.81
N GLY A 56 3.25 4.69 13.97
CA GLY A 56 2.93 6.01 14.50
C GLY A 56 1.96 6.75 13.58
N LYS A 57 1.94 8.08 13.69
CA LYS A 57 1.02 8.93 12.93
C LYS A 57 1.68 10.18 12.37
N ILE A 58 1.07 10.73 11.34
CA ILE A 58 1.36 12.08 10.83
C ILE A 58 0.21 12.98 11.26
N ILE A 59 0.56 14.10 11.87
CA ILE A 59 -0.35 15.20 12.17
C ILE A 59 0.04 16.43 11.35
N PHE A 60 -0.81 17.44 11.32
CA PHE A 60 -0.54 18.68 10.60
C PHE A 60 -0.51 19.85 11.57
N GLN A 61 0.53 20.68 11.48
CA GLN A 61 0.72 21.84 12.34
C GLN A 61 1.21 23.03 11.52
N LYS A 62 0.84 24.24 11.94
CA LYS A 62 1.34 25.46 11.30
C LYS A 62 2.83 25.63 11.63
N ASN A 63 3.65 25.74 10.59
CA ASN A 63 5.06 26.07 10.74
C ASN A 63 5.24 27.57 11.06
N THR A 64 6.49 28.01 11.23
CA THR A 64 6.84 29.40 11.61
C THR A 64 6.34 30.46 10.63
N VAL A 65 6.09 30.10 9.37
CA VAL A 65 5.54 31.00 8.34
C VAL A 65 4.03 30.84 8.13
N GLY A 66 3.37 30.03 8.97
CA GLY A 66 1.91 29.85 8.98
C GLY A 66 1.38 28.78 8.03
N ASN A 67 2.24 28.05 7.30
CA ASN A 67 1.82 26.96 6.43
C ASN A 67 1.54 25.69 7.24
N LEU A 68 0.45 25.00 6.92
CA LEU A 68 0.10 23.72 7.53
C LEU A 68 1.01 22.62 6.97
N ALA A 69 1.98 22.19 7.78
CA ALA A 69 3.02 21.24 7.41
C ALA A 69 2.84 19.89 8.14
N PRO A 70 3.23 18.76 7.51
CA PRO A 70 3.15 17.45 8.15
C PRO A 70 4.24 17.26 9.20
N LEU A 71 3.88 16.63 10.30
CA LEU A 71 4.78 16.20 11.37
C LEU A 71 4.56 14.71 11.65
N TYR A 72 5.61 13.92 11.48
CA TYR A 72 5.58 12.51 11.85
C TYR A 72 5.93 12.31 13.32
N ILE A 73 5.06 11.58 14.02
CA ILE A 73 5.22 11.17 15.41
C ILE A 73 5.33 9.64 15.41
N PRO A 74 6.53 9.06 15.55
CA PRO A 74 6.70 7.61 15.61
C PRO A 74 6.11 7.04 16.90
N SER A 75 5.60 5.82 16.85
CA SER A 75 5.19 5.07 18.04
C SER A 75 6.41 4.72 18.92
N SER A 76 6.23 4.73 20.24
CA SER A 76 7.31 4.43 21.19
C SER A 76 7.52 2.93 21.36
N LEU A 77 8.79 2.50 21.28
CA LEU A 77 9.19 1.10 21.51
C LEU A 77 9.70 0.83 22.94
N GLU A 78 9.65 1.82 23.85
CA GLU A 78 10.20 1.69 25.21
C GLU A 78 9.60 0.48 25.96
N ASN A 79 8.29 0.25 25.78
CA ASN A 79 7.56 -0.84 26.43
C ASN A 79 7.40 -2.10 25.57
N LEU A 80 8.13 -2.23 24.45
CA LEU A 80 7.95 -3.35 23.50
C LEU A 80 8.06 -4.72 24.18
N GLY A 81 9.00 -4.90 25.11
CA GLY A 81 9.16 -6.15 25.85
C GLY A 81 7.94 -6.50 26.72
N ASN A 82 7.23 -5.50 27.26
CA ASN A 82 6.01 -5.71 28.02
C ASN A 82 4.84 -5.99 27.09
N GLU A 83 4.73 -5.27 25.99
CA GLU A 83 3.70 -5.49 24.96
C GLU A 83 3.75 -6.91 24.40
N VAL A 84 4.94 -7.43 24.08
CA VAL A 84 5.09 -8.80 23.56
C VAL A 84 4.57 -9.87 24.53
N SER A 85 4.61 -9.63 25.84
CA SER A 85 4.12 -10.59 26.83
C SER A 85 2.59 -10.75 26.82
N LYS A 86 1.89 -9.73 26.29
CA LYS A 86 0.44 -9.70 26.14
C LYS A 86 -0.02 -10.36 24.84
N LEU A 87 0.89 -10.70 23.93
CA LEU A 87 0.55 -11.27 22.62
C LEU A 87 0.28 -12.76 22.68
N THR A 88 -0.59 -13.25 21.81
CA THR A 88 -0.75 -14.67 21.51
C THR A 88 0.58 -15.27 21.02
N THR A 89 0.65 -16.60 20.94
CA THR A 89 1.84 -17.26 20.44
C THR A 89 2.06 -16.91 18.97
N LEU A 90 3.20 -16.29 18.66
CA LEU A 90 3.57 -15.95 17.30
C LEU A 90 4.38 -17.07 16.64
N TRP A 91 4.10 -17.38 15.37
CA TRP A 91 4.77 -18.46 14.66
C TRP A 91 4.82 -18.28 13.14
N LEU A 92 5.76 -18.99 12.49
CA LEU A 92 6.02 -18.94 11.05
C LEU A 92 5.44 -20.17 10.32
N ASN A 93 4.86 -19.92 9.15
CA ASN A 93 4.29 -20.95 8.30
C ASN A 93 5.35 -21.90 7.72
N GLU A 94 4.87 -23.07 7.34
CA GLU A 94 5.61 -24.07 6.60
C GLU A 94 4.98 -24.28 5.23
N LYS A 95 5.79 -24.67 4.25
CA LYS A 95 5.28 -25.08 2.94
C LYS A 95 4.45 -26.36 3.08
N ASN A 96 3.34 -26.39 2.37
CA ASN A 96 2.53 -27.59 2.25
C ASN A 96 3.01 -28.42 1.06
N ASP A 97 3.74 -29.50 1.33
CA ASP A 97 4.24 -30.41 0.28
C ASP A 97 3.11 -31.13 -0.48
N LYS A 98 1.88 -31.10 0.06
CA LYS A 98 0.68 -31.65 -0.57
C LYS A 98 -0.15 -30.58 -1.28
N TYR A 99 0.41 -29.40 -1.52
CA TYR A 99 -0.30 -28.31 -2.20
C TYR A 99 -0.81 -28.77 -3.57
N ILE A 100 -2.12 -28.80 -3.70
CA ILE A 100 -2.81 -28.99 -4.96
C ILE A 100 -3.17 -27.57 -5.43
N GLY A 101 -2.44 -27.10 -6.47
CA GLY A 101 -2.66 -25.80 -7.09
C GLY A 101 -4.13 -25.51 -7.36
N LYS A 102 -4.54 -24.23 -7.31
CA LYS A 102 -5.88 -23.82 -7.76
C LYS A 102 -6.11 -24.43 -9.14
N ARG A 103 -7.17 -25.24 -9.30
CA ARG A 103 -7.58 -25.71 -10.63
C ARG A 103 -7.91 -24.47 -11.46
N LYS A 104 -7.47 -24.46 -12.72
CA LYS A 104 -7.85 -23.42 -13.68
C LYS A 104 -9.37 -23.32 -13.70
N VAL A 105 -9.88 -22.10 -13.57
CA VAL A 105 -11.29 -21.81 -13.86
C VAL A 105 -11.47 -22.11 -15.35
N ASP A 106 -12.22 -23.14 -15.67
CA ASP A 106 -12.56 -23.45 -17.06
C ASP A 106 -13.77 -22.59 -17.47
N TYR A 107 -13.59 -21.83 -18.54
CA TYR A 107 -14.65 -21.03 -19.14
C TYR A 107 -15.46 -21.92 -20.08
N LYS A 108 -16.78 -21.94 -19.92
CA LYS A 108 -17.65 -22.54 -20.94
C LYS A 108 -18.25 -21.41 -21.78
N ILE A 109 -17.95 -21.41 -23.07
CA ILE A 109 -18.64 -20.54 -24.03
C ILE A 109 -20.05 -21.11 -24.22
N VAL A 110 -21.07 -20.32 -23.88
CA VAL A 110 -22.46 -20.80 -23.84
C VAL A 110 -23.24 -20.38 -25.09
N GLU A 111 -22.94 -19.21 -25.67
CA GLU A 111 -23.56 -18.76 -26.91
C GLU A 111 -22.58 -18.08 -27.87
N ILE A 112 -22.61 -18.55 -29.13
CA ILE A 112 -21.94 -17.93 -30.27
C ILE A 112 -23.02 -17.56 -31.28
N TYR A 113 -23.08 -16.29 -31.68
CA TYR A 113 -23.97 -15.81 -32.74
C TYR A 113 -23.15 -15.04 -33.78
N ASN A 114 -23.21 -15.47 -35.05
CA ASN A 114 -22.40 -14.92 -36.15
C ASN A 114 -20.89 -14.82 -35.86
N GLY A 115 -20.32 -15.81 -35.17
CA GLY A 115 -18.88 -15.87 -34.88
C GLY A 115 -18.41 -15.02 -33.70
N ASN A 116 -19.30 -14.27 -33.03
CA ASN A 116 -18.95 -13.46 -31.86
C ASN A 116 -19.48 -14.09 -30.56
N ILE A 117 -18.63 -14.13 -29.53
CA ILE A 117 -18.94 -14.62 -28.18
C ILE A 117 -19.87 -13.61 -27.49
N LYS A 118 -21.07 -14.03 -27.09
CA LYS A 118 -22.05 -13.18 -26.38
C LYS A 118 -22.00 -13.32 -24.86
N SER A 119 -21.75 -14.53 -24.36
CA SER A 119 -21.68 -14.81 -22.92
C SER A 119 -20.68 -15.93 -22.62
N ILE A 120 -20.01 -15.77 -21.48
CA ILE A 120 -19.08 -16.75 -20.91
C ILE A 120 -19.66 -17.10 -19.54
N ASP A 121 -20.06 -18.36 -19.34
CA ASP A 121 -20.41 -18.84 -18.00
C ASP A 121 -19.13 -19.31 -17.31
N LEU A 122 -18.89 -18.76 -16.12
CA LEU A 122 -17.88 -19.22 -15.20
C LEU A 122 -18.37 -20.53 -14.56
N VAL A 123 -17.86 -21.67 -15.01
CA VAL A 123 -18.06 -22.94 -14.31
C VAL A 123 -16.95 -23.06 -13.27
N GLU A 124 -17.12 -22.35 -12.16
CA GLU A 124 -16.21 -22.49 -11.03
C GLU A 124 -16.46 -23.86 -10.37
N ILE A 125 -15.55 -24.81 -10.57
CA ILE A 125 -15.53 -26.03 -9.75
C ILE A 125 -15.04 -25.60 -8.36
N LYS A 126 -15.98 -25.18 -7.50
CA LYS A 126 -15.72 -24.95 -6.07
C LYS A 126 -15.43 -26.29 -5.40
N GLU A 127 -14.22 -26.81 -5.55
CA GLU A 127 -13.75 -27.77 -4.56
C GLU A 127 -13.71 -27.03 -3.21
N PRO A 128 -14.25 -27.62 -2.13
CA PRO A 128 -14.14 -27.01 -0.82
C PRO A 128 -12.65 -26.73 -0.53
N PHE A 129 -12.35 -25.52 -0.05
CA PHE A 129 -11.01 -25.18 0.42
C PHE A 129 -10.63 -26.18 1.54
N THR A 130 -9.80 -27.16 1.21
CA THR A 130 -9.24 -28.10 2.17
C THR A 130 -7.80 -27.66 2.49
N PRO A 131 -7.23 -28.05 3.64
CA PRO A 131 -5.84 -27.73 3.97
C PRO A 131 -4.83 -28.11 2.87
N ASN A 132 -5.12 -29.11 2.04
CA ASN A 132 -4.26 -29.52 0.92
C ASN A 132 -4.30 -28.53 -0.28
N HIS A 133 -5.27 -27.62 -0.35
CA HIS A 133 -5.39 -26.60 -1.40
C HIS A 133 -4.67 -25.29 -1.06
N ILE A 134 -3.93 -25.24 0.06
CA ILE A 134 -3.24 -24.04 0.52
C ILE A 134 -1.72 -24.26 0.36
N PRO A 135 -0.97 -23.32 -0.26
CA PRO A 135 0.48 -23.45 -0.46
C PRO A 135 1.28 -23.63 0.85
N ILE A 136 0.68 -23.24 1.96
CA ILE A 136 1.24 -23.24 3.31
C ILE A 136 0.28 -23.94 4.26
N PHE A 137 0.82 -24.58 5.31
CA PHE A 137 -0.03 -25.19 6.33
C PHE A 137 -0.81 -24.13 7.11
N CYS A 138 -2.12 -24.36 7.26
CA CYS A 138 -3.02 -23.49 8.00
C CYS A 138 -3.21 -23.86 9.48
N GLU A 139 -2.65 -24.99 9.92
CA GLU A 139 -2.62 -25.43 11.31
C GLU A 139 -1.19 -25.47 11.83
N ARG A 140 -1.01 -25.19 13.13
CA ARG A 140 0.30 -25.29 13.77
C ARG A 140 0.71 -26.74 13.95
N THR A 141 1.77 -27.13 13.27
CA THR A 141 2.44 -28.44 13.37
C THR A 141 3.79 -28.31 14.05
N LYS A 142 4.45 -29.44 14.35
CA LYS A 142 5.81 -29.46 14.90
C LYS A 142 6.88 -28.89 13.97
N LYS A 143 6.59 -28.77 12.67
CA LYS A 143 7.51 -28.18 11.70
C LYS A 143 7.49 -26.65 11.76
N ASN A 144 6.34 -26.06 12.13
CA ASN A 144 6.24 -24.62 12.30
C ASN A 144 7.21 -24.10 13.35
N ILE A 145 7.75 -22.90 13.11
CA ILE A 145 8.66 -22.24 14.04
C ILE A 145 7.84 -21.34 14.96
N VAL A 146 7.80 -21.68 16.25
CA VAL A 146 7.28 -20.80 17.30
C VAL A 146 8.36 -19.80 17.69
N LEU A 147 8.01 -18.51 17.69
CA LEU A 147 8.96 -17.44 17.99
C LEU A 147 9.09 -17.23 19.49
N THR A 148 10.33 -17.06 19.97
CA THR A 148 10.60 -16.64 21.36
C THR A 148 10.34 -15.15 21.53
N LYS A 149 10.21 -14.71 22.78
CA LYS A 149 10.06 -13.28 23.11
C LYS A 149 11.21 -12.44 22.55
N GLU A 150 12.43 -12.92 22.67
CA GLU A 150 13.64 -12.24 22.18
C GLU A 150 13.64 -12.12 20.66
N GLN A 151 13.18 -13.16 19.94
CA GLN A 151 13.03 -13.13 18.48
C GLN A 151 11.96 -12.12 18.05
N ILE A 152 10.82 -12.08 18.74
CA ILE A 152 9.74 -11.13 18.44
C ILE A 152 10.24 -9.68 18.68
N VAL A 153 10.83 -9.40 19.84
CA VAL A 153 11.34 -8.08 20.20
C VAL A 153 12.41 -7.62 19.21
N SER A 154 13.39 -8.47 18.90
CA SER A 154 14.48 -8.11 17.97
C SER A 154 13.97 -7.82 16.56
N TYR A 155 13.05 -8.64 16.03
CA TYR A 155 12.48 -8.47 14.70
C TYR A 155 11.67 -7.20 14.59
N PHE A 156 10.71 -7.00 15.49
CA PHE A 156 9.80 -5.86 15.42
C PHE A 156 10.48 -4.54 15.74
N LYS A 157 11.49 -4.53 16.63
CA LYS A 157 12.34 -3.35 16.84
C LYS A 157 13.12 -2.98 15.58
N TYR A 158 13.69 -3.97 14.89
CA TYR A 158 14.43 -3.73 13.64
C TYR A 158 13.49 -3.25 12.51
N LEU A 159 12.37 -3.95 12.31
CA LEU A 159 11.34 -3.61 11.34
C LEU A 159 10.78 -2.20 11.54
N HIS A 160 10.41 -1.86 12.78
CA HIS A 160 9.89 -0.54 13.11
C HIS A 160 10.93 0.54 12.83
N ASN A 161 12.16 0.39 13.34
CA ASN A 161 13.21 1.39 13.16
C ASN A 161 13.53 1.66 11.68
N LEU A 162 13.61 0.62 10.84
CA LEU A 162 13.84 0.80 9.40
C LEU A 162 12.79 1.72 8.76
N ASN A 163 11.51 1.43 9.02
CA ASN A 163 10.41 2.12 8.36
C ASN A 163 10.13 3.48 9.00
N ALA A 164 10.20 3.58 10.33
CA ALA A 164 10.04 4.84 11.03
C ALA A 164 11.13 5.85 10.63
N ASN A 165 12.38 5.41 10.46
CA ASN A 165 13.46 6.28 9.97
C ASN A 165 13.22 6.72 8.51
N LEU A 166 12.79 5.80 7.64
CA LEU A 166 12.45 6.13 6.26
C LEU A 166 11.33 7.19 6.20
N ILE A 167 10.24 6.98 6.94
CA ILE A 167 9.11 7.91 6.98
C ILE A 167 9.55 9.25 7.56
N LYS A 168 10.31 9.24 8.66
CA LYS A 168 10.84 10.45 9.28
C LYS A 168 11.69 11.25 8.30
N ASN A 169 12.67 10.60 7.65
CA ASN A 169 13.54 11.27 6.69
C ASN A 169 12.75 11.87 5.51
N TYR A 170 11.71 11.18 5.05
CA TYR A 170 10.84 11.69 4.01
C TYR A 170 10.05 12.94 4.47
N ILE A 171 9.42 12.89 5.65
CA ILE A 171 8.69 14.05 6.19
C ILE A 171 9.63 15.22 6.53
N ASP A 172 10.82 14.95 7.06
CA ASP A 172 11.85 15.97 7.31
C ASP A 172 12.27 16.65 6.00
N SER A 173 12.51 15.87 4.94
CA SER A 173 12.80 16.38 3.60
C SER A 173 11.67 17.27 3.08
N ILE A 174 10.41 16.84 3.18
CA ILE A 174 9.26 17.67 2.79
C ILE A 174 9.28 19.03 3.51
N ASN A 175 9.58 19.02 4.81
CA ASN A 175 9.63 20.23 5.64
C ASN A 175 10.80 21.14 5.27
N GLU A 176 11.96 20.59 4.93
CA GLU A 176 13.13 21.33 4.45
C GLU A 176 12.86 22.02 3.10
N TYR A 177 12.22 21.32 2.16
CA TYR A 177 11.91 21.86 0.81
C TYR A 177 10.62 22.69 0.76
N GLY A 178 9.86 22.76 1.85
CA GLY A 178 8.57 23.46 1.90
C GLY A 178 7.46 22.81 1.05
N GLY A 179 7.59 21.52 0.74
CA GLY A 179 6.70 20.78 -0.14
C GLY A 179 7.27 19.43 -0.59
N ILE A 180 6.53 18.73 -1.44
CA ILE A 180 6.95 17.44 -2.00
C ILE A 180 7.70 17.68 -3.32
N LYS A 181 8.86 17.03 -3.49
CA LYS A 181 9.56 17.01 -4.78
C LYS A 181 8.72 16.24 -5.81
N GLY A 182 8.32 16.93 -6.87
CA GLY A 182 7.72 16.35 -8.06
C GLY A 182 8.66 16.47 -9.25
N TYR A 183 8.41 15.67 -10.29
CA TYR A 183 9.21 15.60 -11.50
C TYR A 183 8.28 15.74 -12.70
N TYR A 184 8.26 16.93 -13.31
CA TYR A 184 7.44 17.20 -14.49
C TYR A 184 8.13 16.68 -15.75
N LEU A 185 7.74 15.48 -16.18
CA LEU A 185 8.28 14.80 -17.35
C LEU A 185 7.74 15.43 -18.64
N ASN A 186 8.61 15.98 -19.46
CA ASN A 186 8.22 16.58 -20.74
C ASN A 186 9.24 16.23 -21.84
N ASP A 187 8.87 16.55 -23.08
CA ASP A 187 9.68 16.25 -24.26
C ASP A 187 11.08 16.89 -24.23
N ILE A 188 11.24 18.05 -23.60
CA ILE A 188 12.54 18.74 -23.52
C ILE A 188 13.49 17.92 -22.67
N ILE A 189 13.06 17.52 -21.46
CA ILE A 189 13.88 16.73 -20.55
C ILE A 189 14.16 15.33 -21.11
N ARG A 190 13.20 14.73 -21.82
CA ARG A 190 13.41 13.45 -22.50
C ARG A 190 14.43 13.56 -23.63
N GLN A 191 14.38 14.65 -24.40
CA GLN A 191 15.40 14.91 -25.42
C GLN A 191 16.78 15.11 -24.80
N GLU A 192 16.89 15.85 -23.69
CA GLU A 192 18.16 16.00 -22.97
C GLU A 192 18.73 14.66 -22.49
N ALA A 193 17.87 13.77 -21.97
CA ALA A 193 18.28 12.42 -21.57
C ALA A 193 18.72 11.57 -22.77
N ALA A 194 18.08 11.72 -23.93
CA ALA A 194 18.44 11.05 -25.17
C ALA A 194 19.78 11.56 -25.75
N ASP A 195 20.01 12.88 -25.71
CA ASP A 195 21.27 13.50 -26.14
C ASP A 195 22.45 13.02 -25.27
N LYS A 196 22.19 12.73 -23.99
CA LYS A 196 23.13 12.08 -23.06
C LYS A 196 23.25 10.57 -23.25
N LYS A 197 22.56 9.98 -24.24
CA LYS A 197 22.54 8.54 -24.54
C LYS A 197 22.04 7.66 -23.39
N LEU A 198 21.18 8.21 -22.52
CA LEU A 198 20.55 7.45 -21.44
C LEU A 198 19.32 6.67 -21.95
N ILE A 199 18.64 7.22 -22.96
CA ILE A 199 17.47 6.63 -23.62
C ILE A 199 17.57 6.84 -25.14
N LYS A 200 16.71 6.19 -25.93
CA LYS A 200 16.65 6.39 -27.40
C LYS A 200 15.64 7.46 -27.79
N TYR A 201 14.55 7.56 -27.03
CA TYR A 201 13.44 8.50 -27.18
C TYR A 201 12.83 8.52 -28.59
N GLU A 202 11.77 7.74 -28.75
CA GLU A 202 10.95 7.73 -29.96
C GLU A 202 9.61 8.43 -29.68
N LYS A 203 9.33 9.53 -30.41
CA LYS A 203 8.08 10.32 -30.23
C LYS A 203 6.84 9.65 -30.82
N THR A 204 7.01 8.79 -31.82
CA THR A 204 5.92 8.25 -32.61
C THR A 204 6.13 6.77 -32.90
N ILE A 205 5.06 6.00 -32.77
CA ILE A 205 5.05 4.58 -33.16
C ILE A 205 5.18 4.50 -34.68
N THR A 206 6.18 3.77 -35.16
CA THR A 206 6.33 3.44 -36.58
C THR A 206 6.02 1.96 -36.74
N TYR A 207 4.95 1.64 -37.48
CA TYR A 207 4.57 0.26 -37.74
C TYR A 207 5.36 -0.31 -38.92
N SER A 208 5.91 -1.51 -38.78
CA SER A 208 6.67 -2.15 -39.86
C SER A 208 5.78 -2.88 -40.88
N THR A 209 4.50 -3.06 -40.56
CA THR A 209 3.55 -3.86 -41.33
C THR A 209 2.11 -3.34 -41.23
N GLN A 210 1.23 -3.82 -42.11
CA GLN A 210 -0.23 -3.62 -42.04
C GLN A 210 -0.95 -4.77 -41.32
N ASP A 211 -0.25 -5.85 -40.97
CA ASP A 211 -0.83 -6.95 -40.19
C ASP A 211 -1.32 -6.44 -38.80
N PRO A 212 -2.63 -6.54 -38.48
CA PRO A 212 -3.17 -6.07 -37.21
C PRO A 212 -2.51 -6.71 -35.97
N ASP A 213 -2.17 -7.99 -36.02
CA ASP A 213 -1.62 -8.70 -34.85
C ASP A 213 -0.18 -8.25 -34.57
N GLN A 214 0.61 -8.11 -35.63
CA GLN A 214 1.98 -7.60 -35.51
C GLN A 214 1.99 -6.11 -35.12
N ARG A 215 1.05 -5.30 -35.60
CA ARG A 215 0.89 -3.90 -35.15
C ARG A 215 0.58 -3.79 -33.67
N ARG A 216 -0.25 -4.70 -33.13
CA ARG A 216 -0.55 -4.75 -31.68
C ARG A 216 0.72 -5.03 -30.87
N LEU A 217 1.53 -6.01 -31.29
CA LEU A 217 2.80 -6.33 -30.63
C LEU A 217 3.79 -5.16 -30.68
N GLU A 218 3.90 -4.47 -31.82
CA GLU A 218 4.73 -3.27 -31.97
C GLU A 218 4.26 -2.12 -31.06
N GLN A 219 2.95 -1.95 -30.92
CA GLN A 219 2.37 -0.97 -30.01
C GLN A 219 2.64 -1.32 -28.53
N GLU A 220 2.47 -2.58 -28.14
CA GLU A 220 2.78 -3.05 -26.78
C GLU A 220 4.27 -2.83 -26.44
N GLN A 221 5.17 -3.20 -27.37
CA GLN A 221 6.61 -2.99 -27.21
C GLN A 221 6.97 -1.50 -27.10
N PHE A 222 6.35 -0.65 -27.92
CA PHE A 222 6.57 0.80 -27.83
C PHE A 222 6.18 1.35 -26.46
N TRP A 223 5.02 0.95 -25.92
CA TRP A 223 4.57 1.43 -24.60
C TRP A 223 5.45 0.95 -23.46
N GLU A 224 5.92 -0.31 -23.50
CA GLU A 224 6.90 -0.80 -22.52
C GLU A 224 8.23 -0.07 -22.62
N ASN A 225 8.73 0.20 -23.83
CA ASN A 225 9.93 1.03 -24.02
C ASN A 225 9.72 2.44 -23.48
N TYR A 226 8.60 3.10 -23.83
CA TYR A 226 8.26 4.44 -23.37
C TYR A 226 8.25 4.52 -21.84
N LYS A 227 7.69 3.51 -21.17
CA LYS A 227 7.64 3.41 -19.72
C LYS A 227 9.03 3.26 -19.11
N GLN A 228 9.87 2.36 -19.62
CA GLN A 228 11.26 2.21 -19.15
C GLN A 228 12.08 3.48 -19.35
N GLU A 229 11.98 4.11 -20.52
CA GLU A 229 12.67 5.37 -20.81
C GLU A 229 12.20 6.51 -19.89
N SER A 230 10.90 6.56 -19.58
CA SER A 230 10.34 7.54 -18.65
C SER A 230 10.93 7.36 -17.25
N ILE A 231 11.04 6.12 -16.75
CA ILE A 231 11.65 5.81 -15.46
C ILE A 231 13.13 6.23 -15.41
N ILE A 232 13.89 5.92 -16.47
CA ILE A 232 15.31 6.34 -16.57
C ILE A 232 15.43 7.87 -16.58
N THR A 233 14.51 8.56 -17.27
CA THR A 233 14.49 10.02 -17.32
C THR A 233 14.17 10.62 -15.95
N LEU A 234 13.27 10.02 -15.17
CA LEU A 234 12.95 10.45 -13.80
C LEU A 234 14.15 10.27 -12.85
N ASP A 235 14.87 9.14 -12.95
CA ASP A 235 16.13 8.94 -12.22
C ASP A 235 17.17 10.01 -12.59
N TYR A 236 17.30 10.33 -13.87
CA TYR A 236 18.16 11.41 -14.36
C TYR A 236 17.75 12.76 -13.74
N MET A 237 16.47 13.14 -13.81
CA MET A 237 15.96 14.39 -13.21
C MET A 237 16.30 14.47 -11.72
N LYS A 238 16.09 13.39 -10.97
CA LYS A 238 16.45 13.31 -9.54
C LYS A 238 17.94 13.57 -9.32
N THR A 239 18.82 12.94 -10.09
CA THR A 239 20.28 13.11 -9.94
C THR A 239 20.76 14.53 -10.28
N GLN A 240 20.04 15.23 -11.14
CA GLN A 240 20.36 16.60 -11.55
C GLN A 240 19.65 17.66 -10.70
N ASN A 241 18.83 17.26 -9.73
CA ASN A 241 17.92 18.15 -8.99
C ASN A 241 17.03 19.00 -9.93
N ILE A 242 16.51 18.39 -11.00
CA ILE A 242 15.51 18.99 -11.87
C ILE A 242 14.14 18.59 -11.34
N ASP A 243 13.67 19.31 -10.33
CA ASP A 243 12.40 19.05 -9.65
C ASP A 243 11.42 20.23 -9.76
N ASN A 244 10.16 19.93 -9.50
CA ASN A 244 9.07 20.87 -9.36
C ASN A 244 8.47 20.68 -7.98
N ASN A 245 8.53 21.71 -7.14
CA ASN A 245 8.01 21.63 -5.79
C ASN A 245 6.47 21.63 -5.80
N ILE A 246 5.87 20.68 -5.10
CA ILE A 246 4.45 20.67 -4.78
C ILE A 246 4.31 21.24 -3.36
N PRO A 247 4.04 22.54 -3.20
CA PRO A 247 4.11 23.22 -1.91
C PRO A 247 2.95 22.84 -1.00
N PHE A 248 3.07 23.10 0.31
CA PHE A 248 2.03 22.81 1.32
C PHE A 248 0.63 23.34 0.97
N PHE A 249 0.58 24.55 0.40
CA PHE A 249 -0.66 25.21 0.01
C PHE A 249 -1.24 24.66 -1.30
N SER A 250 -0.57 23.74 -2.00
CA SER A 250 -1.16 23.06 -3.15
C SER A 250 -2.33 22.18 -2.72
N GLU A 251 -3.41 22.22 -3.49
CA GLU A 251 -4.57 21.33 -3.29
C GLU A 251 -4.21 19.86 -3.48
N LEU A 252 -3.17 19.59 -4.29
CA LEU A 252 -2.67 18.25 -4.58
C LEU A 252 -1.66 17.73 -3.55
N PHE A 253 -1.08 18.61 -2.72
CA PHE A 253 -0.04 18.21 -1.74
C PHE A 253 -0.48 17.03 -0.88
N TYR A 254 -1.67 17.13 -0.28
CA TYR A 254 -2.19 16.09 0.59
C TYR A 254 -2.43 14.77 -0.17
N ALA A 255 -2.89 14.86 -1.42
CA ALA A 255 -3.10 13.68 -2.25
C ALA A 255 -1.79 12.95 -2.54
N TYR A 256 -0.76 13.69 -2.94
CA TYR A 256 0.57 13.15 -3.16
C TYR A 256 1.20 12.60 -1.87
N LEU A 257 1.03 13.27 -0.74
CA LEU A 257 1.52 12.77 0.55
C LEU A 257 0.92 11.41 0.90
N VAL A 258 -0.41 11.28 0.84
CA VAL A 258 -1.12 10.02 1.12
C VAL A 258 -0.66 8.92 0.16
N TRP A 259 -0.66 9.17 -1.15
CA TRP A 259 -0.24 8.15 -2.11
C TRP A 259 1.25 7.78 -2.04
N SER A 260 2.13 8.72 -1.68
CA SER A 260 3.56 8.43 -1.50
C SER A 260 3.85 7.45 -0.35
N LEU A 261 2.95 7.40 0.65
CA LEU A 261 3.02 6.50 1.80
C LEU A 261 2.02 5.36 1.74
N LYS A 262 1.39 5.12 0.57
CA LYS A 262 0.24 4.21 0.40
C LYS A 262 0.41 2.85 1.07
N ASP A 263 1.63 2.31 1.07
CA ASP A 263 1.89 0.98 1.60
C ASP A 263 1.84 0.92 3.14
N PHE A 264 1.90 2.06 3.82
CA PHE A 264 1.87 2.14 5.29
C PHE A 264 0.51 2.52 5.86
N LEU A 265 -0.41 3.01 5.01
CA LEU A 265 -1.64 3.68 5.44
C LEU A 265 -2.70 2.72 5.97
N VAL A 266 -2.79 2.56 7.29
CA VAL A 266 -3.86 1.74 7.90
C VAL A 266 -5.21 2.42 7.78
N THR A 267 -6.31 1.69 7.81
CA THR A 267 -7.63 2.31 7.90
C THR A 267 -7.70 3.23 9.13
N TYR A 268 -8.36 4.37 8.96
CA TYR A 268 -8.39 5.42 9.99
C TYR A 268 -8.83 4.89 11.37
N TYR A 269 -9.90 4.08 11.43
CA TYR A 269 -10.42 3.55 12.70
C TYR A 269 -9.43 2.60 13.39
N GLN A 270 -8.72 1.74 12.66
CA GLN A 270 -7.70 0.86 13.24
C GLN A 270 -6.54 1.68 13.81
N GLY A 271 -6.12 2.72 13.08
CA GLY A 271 -5.10 3.67 13.53
C GLY A 271 -5.49 4.36 14.83
N VAL A 272 -6.68 4.98 14.88
CA VAL A 272 -7.22 5.65 16.08
C VAL A 272 -7.23 4.69 17.27
N LEU A 273 -7.72 3.47 17.06
CA LEU A 273 -7.88 2.48 18.11
C LEU A 273 -6.53 2.11 18.72
N VAL A 274 -5.56 1.76 17.89
CA VAL A 274 -4.22 1.39 18.35
C VAL A 274 -3.52 2.57 19.04
N ASP A 275 -3.63 3.77 18.47
CA ASP A 275 -3.02 5.01 19.02
C ASP A 275 -3.59 5.36 20.40
N ARG A 276 -4.93 5.45 20.53
CA ARG A 276 -5.60 5.83 21.78
C ARG A 276 -5.37 4.85 22.93
N ASN A 277 -5.10 3.59 22.61
CA ASN A 277 -4.91 2.53 23.61
C ASN A 277 -3.44 2.22 23.87
N ASN A 278 -2.53 2.99 23.28
CA ASN A 278 -1.09 2.79 23.38
C ASN A 278 -0.68 1.35 23.03
N LEU A 279 -1.33 0.77 22.02
CA LEU A 279 -1.00 -0.56 21.50
C LEU A 279 0.11 -0.43 20.46
N LEU A 280 0.88 -1.50 20.28
CA LEU A 280 1.91 -1.57 19.23
C LEU A 280 1.57 -2.53 18.10
N PHE A 281 0.69 -3.50 18.35
CA PHE A 281 0.34 -4.53 17.37
C PHE A 281 -1.12 -4.38 16.93
N ASN A 282 -1.48 -5.03 15.83
CA ASN A 282 -2.88 -5.23 15.49
C ASN A 282 -3.61 -5.96 16.64
N ILE A 283 -4.87 -5.59 16.88
CA ILE A 283 -5.63 -6.01 18.07
C ILE A 283 -5.65 -7.53 18.24
N ALA A 284 -5.80 -8.27 17.15
CA ALA A 284 -5.89 -9.72 17.17
C ALA A 284 -4.60 -10.44 17.59
N ALA A 285 -3.49 -9.73 17.63
CA ALA A 285 -2.26 -10.28 18.18
C ALA A 285 -2.29 -10.40 19.70
N TYR A 286 -3.22 -9.74 20.41
CA TYR A 286 -3.27 -9.73 21.88
C TYR A 286 -4.12 -10.87 22.46
N LYS A 287 -3.65 -11.49 23.55
CA LYS A 287 -4.35 -12.59 24.25
C LYS A 287 -5.65 -12.09 24.87
N GLY A 288 -6.73 -12.84 24.68
CA GLY A 288 -8.00 -12.63 25.38
C GLY A 288 -8.69 -11.29 25.06
N TYR A 289 -8.26 -10.60 24.00
CA TYR A 289 -8.91 -9.38 23.56
C TYR A 289 -10.17 -9.74 22.78
N ASN A 290 -11.33 -9.33 23.32
CA ASN A 290 -12.58 -9.31 22.59
C ASN A 290 -12.79 -7.91 21.99
N ILE A 291 -12.94 -7.83 20.67
CA ILE A 291 -13.16 -6.56 19.97
C ILE A 291 -14.49 -5.91 20.40
N ASP A 292 -15.47 -6.70 20.83
CA ASP A 292 -16.76 -6.21 21.33
C ASP A 292 -16.60 -5.40 22.61
N ASP A 293 -15.70 -5.81 23.51
CA ASP A 293 -15.42 -5.06 24.75
C ASP A 293 -14.80 -3.69 24.44
N PHE A 294 -14.13 -3.57 23.30
CA PHE A 294 -13.48 -2.35 22.84
C PHE A 294 -14.50 -1.36 22.29
N PHE A 295 -15.35 -1.81 21.36
CA PHE A 295 -16.40 -0.97 20.77
C PHE A 295 -17.47 -0.55 21.78
N ASN A 296 -17.71 -1.35 22.83
CA ASN A 296 -18.70 -1.05 23.85
C ASN A 296 -18.22 -0.08 24.94
N LYS A 297 -16.91 0.07 25.16
CA LYS A 297 -16.36 0.98 26.19
C LYS A 297 -16.11 2.40 25.69
N ASP A 298 -15.86 2.59 24.39
CA ASP A 298 -15.54 3.88 23.77
C ASP A 298 -16.70 4.45 22.91
N ILE A 299 -17.96 4.31 23.35
CA ILE A 299 -19.16 4.88 22.68
C ILE A 299 -19.23 6.42 22.85
N GLU A 300 -18.12 7.11 22.63
CA GLU A 300 -18.06 8.45 22.04
C GLU A 300 -17.25 8.44 20.72
N PHE A 301 -17.08 7.26 20.11
CA PHE A 301 -16.64 7.17 18.72
C PHE A 301 -17.73 7.79 17.83
N ASP A 302 -17.36 8.87 17.14
CA ASP A 302 -18.22 9.67 16.27
C ASP A 302 -19.13 8.76 15.41
N ARG A 303 -20.45 9.00 15.43
CA ARG A 303 -21.46 8.15 14.77
C ARG A 303 -21.16 7.88 13.30
N MET A 304 -20.40 8.77 12.65
CA MET A 304 -19.99 8.62 11.24
C MET A 304 -18.96 7.48 11.05
N LEU A 305 -18.00 7.33 11.99
CA LEU A 305 -17.05 6.21 12.03
C LEU A 305 -17.75 4.92 12.46
N TYR A 306 -18.79 5.03 13.29
CA TYR A 306 -19.57 3.89 13.77
C TYR A 306 -20.23 3.11 12.62
N THR A 307 -20.72 3.77 11.56
CA THR A 307 -21.31 3.08 10.39
C THR A 307 -20.28 2.32 9.55
N ASP A 308 -19.06 2.85 9.40
CA ASP A 308 -17.97 2.16 8.70
C ASP A 308 -17.45 1.00 9.57
N CYS A 309 -17.26 1.23 10.88
CA CYS A 309 -16.99 0.17 11.84
C CYS A 309 -18.07 -0.91 11.76
N TYR A 310 -19.36 -0.60 11.75
CA TYR A 310 -20.43 -1.60 11.79
C TYR A 310 -20.45 -2.55 10.58
N ARG A 311 -20.06 -2.08 9.37
CA ARG A 311 -19.91 -2.94 8.19
C ARG A 311 -18.69 -3.85 8.26
N PHE A 312 -17.63 -3.42 8.96
CA PHE A 312 -16.41 -4.21 9.21
C PHE A 312 -16.43 -5.00 10.53
N VAL A 313 -17.31 -4.68 11.49
CA VAL A 313 -17.50 -5.40 12.76
C VAL A 313 -18.00 -6.83 12.52
N TYR A 314 -18.69 -7.07 11.40
CA TYR A 314 -19.10 -8.42 10.97
C TYR A 314 -18.02 -9.17 10.17
N ARG A 315 -16.87 -8.55 9.90
CA ARG A 315 -15.67 -9.19 9.34
C ARG A 315 -14.47 -8.59 10.05
N PRO A 316 -14.18 -8.98 11.31
CA PRO A 316 -13.02 -8.46 12.01
C PRO A 316 -11.77 -8.82 11.21
N THR A 317 -11.31 -7.87 10.40
CA THR A 317 -9.99 -7.97 9.80
C THR A 317 -9.03 -7.62 10.93
N ASP A 318 -8.68 -8.69 11.61
CA ASP A 318 -7.77 -8.79 12.73
C ASP A 318 -6.37 -8.23 12.42
N PHE A 319 -6.05 -8.02 11.14
CA PHE A 319 -4.82 -7.45 10.59
C PHE A 319 -4.98 -5.97 10.21
N PHE A 320 -3.89 -5.21 10.08
CA PHE A 320 -4.00 -3.83 9.60
C PHE A 320 -4.44 -3.81 8.13
N ASN A 321 -5.57 -3.18 7.84
CA ASN A 321 -6.05 -2.97 6.48
C ASN A 321 -5.32 -1.76 5.90
N ILE A 322 -4.57 -1.97 4.83
CA ILE A 322 -3.82 -0.88 4.20
C ILE A 322 -4.68 -0.27 3.10
N VAL A 323 -5.30 0.88 3.40
CA VAL A 323 -6.30 1.51 2.54
C VAL A 323 -6.05 3.02 2.44
N PRO A 324 -5.22 3.46 1.47
CA PRO A 324 -4.90 4.88 1.27
C PRO A 324 -6.12 5.78 1.12
N THR A 325 -7.18 5.23 0.53
CA THR A 325 -8.38 5.97 0.18
C THR A 325 -9.17 6.47 1.39
N HIS A 326 -8.96 5.89 2.58
CA HIS A 326 -9.58 6.32 3.85
C HIS A 326 -9.11 7.70 4.30
N TYR A 327 -8.01 8.20 3.75
CA TYR A 327 -7.48 9.50 4.11
C TYR A 327 -7.97 10.63 3.18
N PHE A 328 -8.53 10.31 2.02
CA PHE A 328 -9.09 11.33 1.13
C PHE A 328 -10.42 11.86 1.66
N VAL A 329 -10.60 13.19 1.57
CA VAL A 329 -11.84 13.86 1.98
C VAL A 329 -12.96 13.39 1.05
N SER A 330 -13.85 12.52 1.54
CA SER A 330 -15.27 12.65 1.17
C SER A 330 -15.72 14.03 1.63
N GLY A 331 -16.47 14.79 0.83
CA GLY A 331 -16.98 16.11 1.25
C GLY A 331 -17.70 16.09 2.61
N GLU A 332 -18.19 17.25 3.09
CA GLU A 332 -18.78 17.49 4.43
C GLU A 332 -19.79 16.45 4.98
N LYS A 333 -20.21 15.46 4.19
CA LYS A 333 -21.15 14.40 4.52
C LYS A 333 -20.59 12.96 4.50
N GLY A 334 -19.28 12.74 4.44
CA GLY A 334 -18.74 11.38 4.56
C GLY A 334 -19.00 10.45 3.34
N ASN A 335 -19.50 10.98 2.21
CA ASN A 335 -19.82 10.15 1.05
C ASN A 335 -18.58 9.76 0.22
N TRP A 336 -18.33 8.44 0.20
CA TRP A 336 -17.24 7.71 -0.44
C TRP A 336 -17.26 7.61 -1.98
N PHE A 337 -17.98 8.50 -2.69
CA PHE A 337 -18.22 8.37 -4.13
C PHE A 337 -18.00 9.67 -4.91
N GLY A 338 -16.79 10.22 -4.84
CA GLY A 338 -16.34 11.29 -5.72
C GLY A 338 -14.88 11.09 -6.10
N ASN A 339 -14.61 11.00 -7.41
CA ASN A 339 -13.30 10.89 -8.08
C ASN A 339 -12.09 10.85 -7.14
N GLN A 340 -11.77 9.66 -6.63
CA GLN A 340 -10.51 9.45 -5.91
C GLN A 340 -9.35 9.80 -6.87
N PRO A 341 -8.32 10.54 -6.40
CA PRO A 341 -7.16 10.82 -7.24
C PRO A 341 -6.59 9.49 -7.73
N SER A 342 -6.60 9.30 -9.04
CA SER A 342 -6.23 8.00 -9.61
C SER A 342 -4.70 7.87 -9.60
N PHE A 343 -4.20 6.86 -8.89
CA PHE A 343 -2.78 6.51 -8.82
C PHE A 343 -2.35 5.77 -10.09
N TYR A 344 -1.39 6.34 -10.82
CA TYR A 344 -0.73 5.66 -11.93
C TYR A 344 0.77 5.56 -11.65
N SER A 345 1.35 4.37 -11.81
CA SER A 345 2.79 4.17 -11.63
C SER A 345 3.40 3.49 -12.83
N LEU A 346 4.47 4.12 -13.35
CA LEU A 346 5.33 3.53 -14.37
C LEU A 346 6.06 2.29 -13.83
N ASN A 347 6.22 2.15 -12.52
CA ASN A 347 6.89 0.99 -11.93
C ASN A 347 5.99 -0.26 -11.89
N GLN A 348 4.69 -0.14 -12.19
CA GLN A 348 3.75 -1.24 -12.14
C GLN A 348 4.03 -2.30 -13.22
N PHE A 349 4.23 -3.54 -12.83
CA PHE A 349 4.32 -4.70 -13.72
C PHE A 349 2.89 -5.22 -14.01
N VAL A 350 2.48 -5.25 -15.28
CA VAL A 350 1.23 -5.89 -15.68
C VAL A 350 1.53 -7.37 -15.85
N LYS A 351 1.21 -8.18 -14.82
CA LYS A 351 1.40 -9.64 -14.91
C LYS A 351 0.23 -10.34 -15.61
N ASP A 352 -0.90 -9.67 -15.81
CA ASP A 352 -2.06 -10.20 -16.52
C ASP A 352 -2.93 -9.05 -17.08
N PRO A 353 -3.03 -8.86 -18.41
CA PRO A 353 -3.86 -7.82 -19.01
C PRO A 353 -5.37 -8.09 -18.93
N PHE A 354 -5.80 -9.27 -18.43
CA PHE A 354 -7.22 -9.66 -18.39
C PHE A 354 -7.75 -9.97 -16.98
N GLY A 355 -6.95 -9.76 -15.93
CA GLY A 355 -7.40 -9.94 -14.56
C GLY A 355 -8.27 -8.78 -14.10
N ASN A 356 -9.54 -9.04 -13.77
CA ASN A 356 -10.32 -8.13 -12.93
C ASN A 356 -9.58 -7.97 -11.60
N TYR A 357 -9.03 -6.77 -11.38
CA TYR A 357 -8.32 -6.41 -10.17
C TYR A 357 -9.32 -6.16 -9.05
N ASP A 358 -9.77 -7.23 -8.39
CA ASP A 358 -10.45 -7.10 -7.11
C ASP A 358 -9.48 -6.58 -6.04
N MET A 359 -9.95 -5.59 -5.29
CA MET A 359 -9.18 -4.65 -4.46
C MET A 359 -8.35 -5.25 -3.31
N ASP A 360 -8.31 -6.56 -3.10
CA ASP A 360 -7.63 -7.13 -1.92
C ASP A 360 -6.58 -8.21 -2.22
N TYR A 361 -6.46 -8.74 -3.44
CA TYR A 361 -5.66 -9.95 -3.67
C TYR A 361 -4.52 -9.82 -4.67
N ASN A 362 -4.60 -8.87 -5.60
CA ASN A 362 -3.55 -8.61 -6.58
C ASN A 362 -3.10 -7.16 -6.49
N GLN A 363 -2.46 -6.79 -5.38
CA GLN A 363 -1.70 -5.54 -5.32
C GLN A 363 -0.69 -5.55 -6.49
N PRO A 364 -0.65 -4.48 -7.31
CA PRO A 364 0.27 -4.45 -8.42
C PRO A 364 1.70 -4.70 -7.94
N THR A 365 2.43 -5.56 -8.65
CA THR A 365 3.85 -5.74 -8.37
C THR A 365 4.61 -4.58 -8.98
N PHE A 366 5.37 -3.85 -8.17
CA PHE A 366 6.17 -2.73 -8.65
C PHE A 366 7.63 -3.17 -8.77
N SER A 367 8.28 -2.81 -9.87
CA SER A 367 9.73 -2.97 -10.04
C SER A 367 10.41 -1.61 -9.86
N PRO A 368 11.50 -1.52 -9.08
CA PRO A 368 12.21 -0.26 -8.90
C PRO A 368 12.82 0.25 -10.21
N SER A 369 13.08 1.55 -10.26
CA SER A 369 13.97 2.14 -11.26
C SER A 369 15.41 1.61 -11.13
N PRO A 370 16.29 1.86 -12.12
CA PRO A 370 17.71 1.53 -12.00
C PRO A 370 18.40 2.08 -10.74
N LEU A 371 17.95 3.24 -10.22
CA LEU A 371 18.45 3.81 -8.97
C LEU A 371 17.68 3.36 -7.71
N GLY A 372 16.74 2.41 -7.84
CA GLY A 372 15.97 1.88 -6.71
C GLY A 372 14.71 2.68 -6.36
N ASN A 373 14.32 3.67 -7.16
CA ASN A 373 13.20 4.56 -6.88
C ASN A 373 11.88 4.04 -7.45
N TYR A 374 10.76 4.52 -6.90
CA TYR A 374 9.42 4.20 -7.38
C TYR A 374 8.62 5.48 -7.56
N TYR A 375 8.03 5.65 -8.72
CA TYR A 375 7.37 6.88 -9.14
C TYR A 375 5.89 6.63 -9.42
N PHE A 376 5.08 7.62 -9.10
CA PHE A 376 3.67 7.66 -9.46
C PHE A 376 3.25 9.07 -9.86
N GLU A 377 2.21 9.17 -10.66
CA GLU A 377 1.51 10.42 -10.94
C GLU A 377 0.05 10.31 -10.52
N LEU A 378 -0.59 11.46 -10.37
CA LEU A 378 -2.04 11.57 -10.19
C LEU A 378 -2.66 11.94 -11.53
N LYS A 379 -3.82 11.34 -11.85
CA LYS A 379 -4.57 11.66 -13.08
C LYS A 379 -4.90 13.15 -13.22
N GLU A 380 -5.09 13.83 -12.10
CA GLU A 380 -5.38 15.26 -11.99
C GLU A 380 -4.15 16.14 -12.31
N ASN A 381 -2.95 15.56 -12.32
CA ASN A 381 -1.69 16.25 -12.54
C ASN A 381 -0.74 15.43 -13.40
N LYS A 382 -1.18 15.19 -14.64
CA LYS A 382 -0.46 14.39 -15.63
C LYS A 382 0.97 14.88 -15.84
N ASN A 383 1.85 13.92 -16.09
CA ASN A 383 3.29 14.09 -16.29
C ASN A 383 4.05 14.57 -15.05
N THR A 384 3.41 14.84 -13.91
CA THR A 384 4.11 15.17 -12.67
C THR A 384 4.19 13.93 -11.79
N PHE A 385 5.40 13.38 -11.72
CA PHE A 385 5.71 12.18 -10.94
C PHE A 385 6.25 12.55 -9.57
N VAL A 386 5.86 11.77 -8.55
CA VAL A 386 6.37 11.86 -7.17
C VAL A 386 6.85 10.47 -6.77
N GLU A 387 7.83 10.42 -5.87
CA GLU A 387 8.27 9.14 -5.32
C GLU A 387 7.24 8.56 -4.34
N PHE A 388 7.00 7.25 -4.42
CA PHE A 388 6.35 6.51 -3.34
C PHE A 388 7.32 5.52 -2.72
N TYR A 389 7.09 5.22 -1.45
CA TYR A 389 8.05 4.44 -0.66
C TYR A 389 7.48 3.08 -0.32
N PRO A 390 8.07 1.98 -0.80
CA PRO A 390 7.66 0.64 -0.40
C PRO A 390 8.09 0.35 1.04
N ARG A 391 7.39 -0.61 1.66
CA ARG A 391 7.77 -1.18 2.96
C ARG A 391 9.16 -1.83 2.89
N ILE A 392 9.98 -1.59 3.92
CA ILE A 392 11.28 -2.24 4.06
C ILE A 392 11.18 -3.33 5.12
N TYR A 393 11.52 -4.57 4.74
CA TYR A 393 11.59 -5.71 5.65
C TYR A 393 13.06 -6.04 6.00
N PRO A 394 13.33 -6.65 7.17
CA PRO A 394 14.69 -7.05 7.53
C PRO A 394 15.32 -7.97 6.48
N SER A 395 16.59 -7.73 6.17
CA SER A 395 17.30 -8.45 5.12
C SER A 395 17.62 -9.90 5.52
N LYS A 396 17.49 -10.83 4.58
CA LYS A 396 17.98 -12.21 4.74
C LYS A 396 19.49 -12.31 4.89
N ALA A 397 20.23 -11.36 4.32
CA ALA A 397 21.69 -11.32 4.39
C ALA A 397 22.17 -10.89 5.78
N ASN A 398 21.39 -10.03 6.45
CA ASN A 398 21.68 -9.48 7.78
C ASN A 398 20.44 -9.60 8.67
N PRO A 399 20.07 -10.83 9.10
CA PRO A 399 18.86 -11.06 9.86
C PRO A 399 18.94 -10.44 11.27
N PRO A 400 17.81 -10.09 11.89
CA PRO A 400 17.78 -9.65 13.28
C PRO A 400 18.36 -10.69 14.25
N GLN A 401 18.76 -10.26 15.45
CA GLN A 401 19.34 -11.14 16.45
C GLN A 401 18.40 -12.34 16.76
N GLY A 402 18.95 -13.56 16.72
CA GLY A 402 18.18 -14.77 17.00
C GLY A 402 17.33 -15.29 15.83
N TRP A 403 17.40 -14.65 14.66
CA TRP A 403 16.74 -15.11 13.43
C TRP A 403 17.70 -15.87 12.52
N SER A 404 17.30 -17.07 12.12
CA SER A 404 18.04 -17.86 11.14
C SER A 404 17.62 -17.52 9.72
N LYS A 405 18.45 -17.89 8.73
CA LYS A 405 18.09 -17.79 7.31
C LYS A 405 16.79 -18.53 7.00
N GLU A 406 16.57 -19.70 7.59
CA GLU A 406 15.34 -20.48 7.44
C GLU A 406 14.11 -19.72 7.95
N MET A 407 14.20 -19.06 9.10
CA MET A 407 13.10 -18.23 9.63
C MET A 407 12.79 -17.07 8.68
N MET A 408 13.83 -16.41 8.15
CA MET A 408 13.64 -15.34 7.17
C MET A 408 13.05 -15.85 5.85
N ASP A 409 13.41 -17.06 5.41
CA ASP A 409 12.81 -17.69 4.22
C ASP A 409 11.33 -18.02 4.44
N LYS A 410 10.94 -18.43 5.65
CA LYS A 410 9.53 -18.69 6.01
C LYS A 410 8.69 -17.42 6.13
N LEU A 411 9.30 -16.28 6.47
CA LEU A 411 8.62 -14.98 6.44
C LEU A 411 8.21 -14.55 5.03
N ASP A 412 8.94 -14.98 4.00
CA ASP A 412 8.62 -14.63 2.61
C ASP A 412 7.52 -15.49 2.00
N LEU A 413 7.08 -16.54 2.69
CA LEU A 413 5.97 -17.38 2.23
C LEU A 413 4.67 -16.57 2.21
N ARG A 414 4.09 -16.41 1.02
CA ARG A 414 2.80 -15.74 0.81
C ARG A 414 1.72 -16.78 0.49
N PRO A 415 0.48 -16.59 0.98
CA PRO A 415 -0.68 -17.26 0.39
C PRO A 415 -0.84 -16.77 -1.06
N GLU A 416 -1.04 -17.67 -2.02
CA GLU A 416 -1.24 -17.37 -3.45
C GLU A 416 -2.70 -17.13 -3.84
#